data_AF-A0A2D4MBS3-F1
#
_entry.id   AF-A0A2D4MBS3-F1
#
_cell.length_a   1.000
_cell.length_b   1.000
_cell.length_c   1.000
_cell.angle_alpha   90.00
_cell.angle_beta   90.00
_cell.angle_gamma   90.00
#
_symmetry.space_group_name_H-M   'P 1'
#
loop_
_entity.id
_entity.type
_entity.pdbx_description
1 polymer ?
#
loop_
_entity_poly.entity_id
_entity_poly.type
_entity_poly.pdbx_seq_one_letter_code
_entity_poly.pdbx_strand_id
1 'polypeptide(L)'
;HQYPRTGSKNPKISLKLAEFQTDSQGKIVHASDMELVHPFAIMFPNVEYIARAGWTRDGKYAWAMFLDRPQQQRHLVLFPPALFIPVPENEGTRQDFAKAVTG
;
A
#
# COMPACT_ATOMS: atom_id res chain seq x y z
N HIS A 1 -4.04 -25.62 -0.82
CA HIS A 1 -2.94 -24.83 -1.38
C HIS A 1 -3.52 -23.93 -2.47
N GLN A 2 -3.25 -22.61 -2.46
CA GLN A 2 -3.65 -21.75 -3.58
C GLN A 2 -2.54 -21.80 -4.62
N TYR A 3 -2.83 -22.35 -5.81
CA TYR A 3 -1.84 -22.55 -6.87
C TYR A 3 -2.35 -21.94 -8.18
N PRO A 4 -2.03 -20.67 -8.46
CA PRO A 4 -2.39 -20.03 -9.73
C PRO A 4 -1.63 -20.73 -10.87
N ARG A 5 -2.35 -21.46 -11.71
CA ARG A 5 -1.78 -22.03 -12.94
C ARG A 5 -1.62 -20.93 -13.99
N THR A 6 -0.72 -21.12 -14.95
CA THR A 6 -0.56 -20.24 -16.10
C THR A 6 -1.92 -19.96 -16.76
N GLY A 7 -2.23 -18.67 -16.98
CA GLY A 7 -3.52 -18.22 -17.53
C GLY A 7 -4.64 -18.04 -16.50
N SER A 8 -4.58 -18.67 -15.33
CA SER A 8 -5.55 -18.46 -14.25
C SER A 8 -5.30 -17.14 -13.51
N LYS A 9 -6.28 -16.69 -12.72
CA LYS A 9 -6.19 -15.44 -11.96
C LYS A 9 -5.17 -15.57 -10.83
N ASN A 10 -4.30 -14.58 -10.71
CA ASN A 10 -3.47 -14.41 -9.53
C ASN A 10 -4.28 -13.84 -8.35
N PRO A 11 -3.74 -13.89 -7.12
CA PRO A 11 -4.33 -13.20 -5.98
C PRO A 11 -4.47 -11.69 -6.23
N LYS A 12 -5.51 -11.08 -5.66
CA LYS A 12 -5.61 -9.62 -5.58
C LYS A 12 -4.55 -9.11 -4.60
N ILE A 13 -3.83 -8.06 -4.98
CA ILE A 13 -2.76 -7.45 -4.19
C ILE A 13 -3.08 -6.01 -3.81
N SER A 14 -2.50 -5.55 -2.71
CA SER A 14 -2.50 -4.17 -2.25
C SER A 14 -1.28 -3.92 -1.37
N LEU A 15 -0.96 -2.64 -1.14
CA LEU A 15 -0.06 -2.23 -0.06
C LEU A 15 -0.90 -1.73 1.13
N LYS A 16 -0.45 -2.05 2.34
CA LYS A 16 -0.98 -1.51 3.61
C LYS A 16 0.20 -1.06 4.47
N LEU A 17 -0.07 -0.15 5.40
CA LEU A 17 0.89 0.33 6.38
C LEU A 17 0.29 0.05 7.77
N ALA A 18 1.06 -0.58 8.66
CA ALA A 18 0.67 -0.75 10.05
C ALA A 18 1.42 0.28 10.89
N GLU A 19 0.69 1.15 11.58
CA GLU A 19 1.25 2.14 12.48
C GLU A 19 1.00 1.72 13.93
N PHE A 20 2.01 1.83 14.78
CA PHE A 20 1.86 1.60 16.22
C PHE A 20 2.58 2.68 17.00
N GLN A 21 2.01 3.03 18.15
CA GLN A 21 2.60 3.97 19.09
C GLN A 21 2.96 3.22 20.37
N THR A 22 4.13 3.56 20.92
CA THR A 22 4.62 3.00 22.18
C THR A 22 4.72 4.08 23.24
N ASP A 23 4.44 3.73 24.49
CA ASP A 23 4.74 4.59 25.62
C ASP A 23 6.25 4.66 25.92
N SER A 24 6.61 5.46 26.94
CA SER A 24 8.00 5.60 27.41
C SER A 24 8.65 4.29 27.90
N GLN A 25 7.85 3.26 28.21
CA GLN A 25 8.32 1.94 28.65
C GLN A 25 8.38 0.95 27.48
N GLY A 26 8.11 1.40 26.25
CA GLY A 26 8.12 0.56 25.05
C GLY A 26 6.87 -0.30 24.89
N LYS A 27 5.82 -0.10 25.69
CA LYS A 27 4.56 -0.84 25.55
C LYS A 27 3.72 -0.23 24.42
N ILE A 28 3.20 -1.07 23.54
CA ILE A 28 2.24 -0.64 22.51
C ILE A 28 0.97 -0.12 23.18
N VAL A 29 0.64 1.14 22.92
CA VAL A 29 -0.57 1.82 23.44
C VAL A 29 -1.61 2.04 22.35
N HIS A 30 -1.20 2.05 21.09
CA HIS A 30 -2.08 2.20 19.94
C HIS A 30 -1.52 1.41 18.76
N ALA A 31 -2.41 0.84 17.96
CA ALA A 31 -2.10 0.20 16.69
C ALA A 31 -3.21 0.53 15.70
N SER A 32 -2.84 0.86 14.47
CA SER A 32 -3.78 1.19 13.40
C SER A 32 -3.35 0.55 12.09
N ASP A 33 -4.30 -0.10 11.44
CA ASP A 33 -4.17 -0.53 10.06
C ASP A 33 -4.49 0.64 9.15
N MET A 34 -3.58 0.91 8.21
CA MET A 34 -3.70 1.96 7.22
C MET A 34 -3.69 1.35 5.82
N GLU A 35 -4.38 1.99 4.89
CA GLU A 35 -4.45 1.58 3.50
C GLU A 35 -4.31 2.75 2.54
N LEU A 36 -4.03 2.46 1.28
CA LEU A 36 -3.87 3.50 0.26
C LEU A 36 -5.14 4.36 0.14
N VAL A 37 -4.93 5.67 -0.01
CA VAL A 37 -5.98 6.68 -0.17
C VAL A 37 -6.96 6.34 -1.31
N HIS A 38 -6.45 5.72 -2.38
CA HIS A 38 -7.25 5.10 -3.43
C HIS A 38 -6.94 3.60 -3.53
N PRO A 39 -7.91 2.76 -3.94
CA PRO A 39 -7.66 1.35 -4.18
C PRO A 39 -6.44 1.10 -5.08
N PHE A 40 -5.61 0.11 -4.74
CA PHE A 40 -4.39 -0.21 -5.47
C PHE A 40 -4.63 -0.40 -6.98
N ALA A 41 -5.69 -1.13 -7.34
CA ALA A 41 -6.04 -1.39 -8.75
C ALA A 41 -6.48 -0.13 -9.53
N ILE A 42 -6.88 0.94 -8.85
CA ILE A 42 -7.18 2.23 -9.50
C ILE A 42 -5.88 3.01 -9.74
N MET A 43 -4.96 3.00 -8.77
CA MET A 43 -3.68 3.72 -8.89
C MET A 43 -2.69 3.00 -9.82
N PHE A 44 -2.72 1.67 -9.87
CA PHE A 44 -1.78 0.83 -10.63
C PHE A 44 -2.52 -0.25 -11.44
N PRO A 45 -3.34 0.12 -12.44
CA PRO A 45 -4.28 -0.78 -13.12
C PRO A 45 -3.63 -1.96 -13.86
N ASN A 46 -2.36 -1.81 -14.28
CA ASN A 46 -1.65 -2.82 -15.06
C ASN A 46 -0.68 -3.67 -14.23
N VAL A 47 -0.62 -3.45 -12.90
CA VAL A 47 0.32 -4.16 -12.02
C VAL A 47 -0.30 -5.47 -11.55
N GLU A 48 0.44 -6.56 -11.77
CA GLU A 48 0.05 -7.91 -11.35
C GLU A 48 0.90 -8.41 -10.18
N TYR A 49 2.18 -8.01 -10.13
CA TYR A 49 3.12 -8.49 -9.12
C TYR A 49 3.85 -7.36 -8.40
N ILE A 50 4.00 -7.51 -7.09
CA ILE A 50 4.95 -6.74 -6.28
C ILE A 50 6.22 -7.59 -6.19
N ALA A 51 7.21 -7.28 -7.03
CA ALA A 51 8.44 -8.05 -7.08
C ALA A 51 9.32 -7.83 -5.84
N ARG A 52 9.40 -6.58 -5.38
CA ARG A 52 10.18 -6.15 -4.20
C ARG A 52 9.52 -4.94 -3.54
N ALA A 53 9.79 -4.74 -2.25
CA ALA A 53 9.42 -3.53 -1.53
C ALA A 53 10.43 -3.25 -0.40
N GLY A 54 10.45 -2.02 0.08
CA GLY A 54 11.30 -1.61 1.20
C GLY A 54 11.08 -0.15 1.58
N TRP A 55 12.04 0.41 2.32
CA TRP A 55 12.04 1.80 2.75
C TRP A 55 13.30 2.51 2.26
N THR A 56 13.21 3.83 2.04
CA THR A 56 14.39 4.67 1.93
C THR A 56 15.11 4.74 3.28
N ARG A 57 16.41 5.00 3.25
CA ARG A 57 17.25 5.02 4.47
C ARG A 57 16.76 6.04 5.51
N ASP A 58 16.21 7.15 5.05
CA ASP A 58 15.65 8.22 5.88
C ASP A 58 14.19 7.97 6.31
N GLY A 59 13.56 6.88 5.85
CA GLY A 59 12.16 6.57 6.15
C GLY A 59 11.15 7.48 5.46
N LYS A 60 11.58 8.44 4.62
CA LYS A 60 10.68 9.42 3.99
C LYS A 60 9.74 8.77 2.99
N TYR A 61 10.16 7.67 2.36
CA TYR A 61 9.34 6.91 1.43
C TYR A 61 9.47 5.41 1.67
N ALA A 62 8.34 4.71 1.62
CA ALA A 62 8.36 3.31 1.22
C ALA A 62 8.60 3.24 -0.30
N TRP A 63 9.08 2.12 -0.80
CA TRP A 63 9.21 1.89 -2.24
C TRP A 63 8.74 0.48 -2.60
N ALA A 64 8.22 0.33 -3.82
CA ALA A 64 7.87 -0.98 -4.36
C ALA A 64 8.25 -1.08 -5.84
N MET A 65 8.67 -2.28 -6.24
CA MET A 65 8.96 -2.64 -7.62
C MET A 65 7.81 -3.48 -8.15
N PHE A 66 7.14 -2.97 -9.17
CA PHE A 66 5.98 -3.59 -9.79
C PHE A 66 6.30 -4.21 -11.15
N LEU A 67 5.58 -5.29 -11.46
CA LEU A 67 5.59 -5.93 -12.77
C LEU A 67 4.16 -6.10 -13.29
N ASP A 68 3.99 -5.96 -14.60
CA ASP A 68 2.77 -6.38 -15.29
C ASP A 68 2.70 -7.91 -15.44
N ARG A 69 1.54 -8.42 -15.87
CA ARG A 69 1.29 -9.86 -15.96
C ARG A 69 2.23 -10.60 -16.93
N PRO A 70 2.58 -10.05 -18.11
CA PRO A 70 3.63 -10.59 -18.98
C PRO A 70 5.06 -10.42 -18.46
N GLN A 71 5.27 -9.61 -17.40
CA GLN A 71 6.58 -9.24 -16.85
C GLN A 71 7.48 -8.49 -17.84
N GLN A 72 6.89 -7.65 -18.69
CA GLN A 72 7.57 -6.83 -19.69
C GLN A 72 7.73 -5.37 -19.26
N GLN A 73 6.87 -4.88 -18.37
CA GLN A 73 6.90 -3.53 -17.81
C GLN A 73 7.33 -3.59 -16.35
N ARG A 74 8.33 -2.77 -15.98
CA ARG A 74 8.82 -2.67 -14.60
C ARG A 74 8.82 -1.22 -14.15
N HIS A 75 8.17 -0.98 -13.01
CA HIS A 75 8.10 0.33 -12.38
C HIS A 75 8.69 0.28 -10.97
N LEU A 76 9.49 1.29 -10.60
CA LEU A 76 9.89 1.55 -9.21
C LEU A 76 9.13 2.79 -8.75
N VAL A 77 8.30 2.62 -7.74
CA VAL A 77 7.40 3.68 -7.24
C VAL A 77 7.75 4.00 -5.79
N LEU A 78 7.82 5.29 -5.45
CA LEU A 78 7.99 5.79 -4.09
C LEU A 78 6.63 6.15 -3.49
N PHE A 79 6.44 5.78 -2.23
CA PHE A 79 5.20 5.93 -1.47
C PHE A 79 5.49 6.76 -0.22
N PRO A 80 5.10 8.05 -0.18
CA PRO A 80 5.16 8.80 1.07
C PRO A 80 4.18 8.17 2.07
N PRO A 81 4.51 8.06 3.37
CA PRO A 81 3.62 7.49 4.39
C PRO A 81 2.23 8.13 4.43
N ALA A 82 2.14 9.43 4.14
CA ALA A 82 0.87 10.16 4.06
C ALA A 82 -0.11 9.64 3.01
N LEU A 83 0.35 8.82 2.04
CA LEU A 83 -0.55 8.17 1.07
C LEU A 83 -1.39 7.05 1.69
N PHE A 84 -1.00 6.60 2.89
CA PHE A 84 -1.74 5.61 3.67
C PHE A 84 -2.61 6.34 4.70
N ILE A 85 -3.90 6.01 4.68
CA ILE A 85 -4.94 6.61 5.52
C ILE A 85 -5.49 5.52 6.45
N PRO A 86 -6.04 5.86 7.63
CA PRO A 86 -6.75 4.88 8.45
C PRO A 86 -7.84 4.22 7.63
N VAL A 87 -8.09 2.92 7.84
CA VAL A 87 -9.14 2.20 7.10
C VAL A 87 -10.47 2.96 7.26
N PRO A 88 -11.03 3.52 6.16
CA PRO A 88 -12.20 4.37 6.26
C PRO A 88 -13.46 3.53 6.50
N GLU A 89 -14.35 4.03 7.36
CA GLU A 89 -15.63 3.37 7.64
C GLU A 89 -16.59 3.38 6.44
N ASN A 90 -16.51 4.44 5.61
CA ASN A 90 -17.33 4.64 4.42
C ASN A 90 -16.63 5.50 3.36
N GLU A 91 -17.27 5.66 2.20
CA GLU A 91 -16.72 6.44 1.08
C GLU A 91 -16.57 7.93 1.39
N GLY A 92 -17.46 8.52 2.21
CA GLY A 92 -17.38 9.92 2.62
C GLY A 92 -16.09 10.20 3.40
N THR A 93 -15.81 9.38 4.40
CA THR A 93 -14.56 9.47 5.19
C THR A 93 -13.33 9.31 4.31
N ARG A 94 -13.36 8.42 3.31
CA ARG A 94 -12.26 8.27 2.34
C ARG A 94 -12.03 9.56 1.55
N GLN A 95 -13.10 10.20 1.06
CA GLN A 95 -12.98 11.43 0.28
C GLN A 95 -12.37 12.56 1.11
N ASP A 96 -12.70 12.63 2.39
CA ASP A 96 -12.15 13.65 3.28
C ASP A 96 -10.65 13.41 3.54
N PHE A 97 -10.23 12.16 3.75
CA PHE A 97 -8.81 11.82 3.78
C PHE A 97 -8.11 12.13 2.47
N ALA A 98 -8.72 11.85 1.31
CA ALA A 98 -8.12 12.12 0.01
C ALA A 98 -7.86 13.60 -0.25
N LYS A 99 -8.77 14.48 0.20
CA LYS A 99 -8.57 15.93 0.14
C LYS A 99 -7.41 16.37 1.03
N ALA A 100 -7.25 15.77 2.21
CA ALA A 100 -6.17 16.11 3.14
C ALA A 100 -4.77 15.68 2.65
N VAL A 101 -4.67 14.64 1.82
CA VAL A 101 -3.39 14.17 1.25
C VAL A 101 -2.94 14.96 0.01
N THR A 102 -3.87 15.65 -0.65
CA THR A 102 -3.60 16.40 -1.90
C THR A 102 -3.36 17.90 -1.70
N GLY A 103 -3.55 18.43 -0.49
CA GLY A 103 -3.19 19.79 -0.09
C GLY A 103 -1.79 19.88 0.49
#